data_AF-A0A0W8FZ23-F1
#
_entry.id   AF-A0A0W8FZ23-F1
#
_cell.length_a   1.000
_cell.length_b   1.000
_cell.length_c   1.000
_cell.angle_alpha   90.00
_cell.angle_beta   90.00
_cell.angle_gamma   90.00
#
_symmetry.space_group_name_H-M   'P 1'
#
loop_
_entity.id
_entity.type
_entity.pdbx_description
1 polymer ?
#
loop_
_entity_poly.entity_id
_entity_poly.type
_entity_poly.pdbx_seq_one_letter_code
_entity_poly.pdbx_strand_id
1 'polypeptide(L)'
;MSLTIGADPELGIRLNGTHASARRFFKSNSSFGLDGCDSTAELRPGYSESPLDLTAKIRLILESGHQRYPELEFISGHMVDGYSVGGHIHLSATPTDQLIANLDSVLGTFSDCLDDLDQREQRRECGYGKKGAYRRKQYGFEYRVPGSWLLSPSTTLVTLTLARLTAINEMVDFNSINKLKQPCEFLRSFQSNLHTIPDDCQEGLLQLQLLLNSNRPNWDVNILPNWGLWRDAA
;
A
#
# COMPACT_ATOMS: atom_id res chain seq x y z
N MET A 1 -19.23 2.88 16.07
CA MET A 1 -18.93 3.12 14.65
C MET A 1 -18.07 1.98 14.16
N SER A 2 -18.33 1.47 12.97
CA SER A 2 -17.48 0.52 12.26
C SER A 2 -16.16 1.19 11.86
N LEU A 3 -15.06 0.43 11.91
CA LEU A 3 -13.76 0.90 11.41
C LEU A 3 -13.84 1.02 9.88
N THR A 4 -13.44 2.18 9.36
CA THR A 4 -13.22 2.43 7.94
C THR A 4 -11.73 2.57 7.65
N ILE A 5 -11.36 2.19 6.44
CA ILE A 5 -10.04 2.33 5.88
C ILE A 5 -10.12 3.21 4.63
N GLY A 6 -9.13 4.07 4.44
CA GLY A 6 -8.88 4.80 3.21
C GLY A 6 -7.40 4.69 2.86
N ALA A 7 -6.98 5.28 1.76
CA ALA A 7 -5.57 5.29 1.37
C ALA A 7 -5.29 6.41 0.38
N ASP A 8 -4.06 6.90 0.40
CA ASP A 8 -3.53 7.83 -0.59
C ASP A 8 -2.19 7.26 -1.14
N PRO A 9 -2.21 6.13 -1.89
CA PRO A 9 -0.98 5.53 -2.40
C PRO A 9 -0.49 6.31 -3.62
N GLU A 10 0.82 6.56 -3.64
CA GLU A 10 1.52 7.23 -4.71
C GLU A 10 2.08 6.22 -5.73
N LEU A 11 2.42 6.70 -6.93
CA LEU A 11 3.11 5.94 -7.96
C LEU A 11 3.97 6.84 -8.84
N GLY A 12 5.03 6.26 -9.42
CA GLY A 12 5.82 6.89 -10.46
C GLY A 12 5.14 6.77 -11.83
N ILE A 13 5.39 7.75 -12.69
CA ILE A 13 4.92 7.77 -14.07
C ILE A 13 6.13 7.68 -14.98
N ARG A 14 6.09 6.74 -15.94
CA ARG A 14 7.05 6.71 -17.06
C ARG A 14 6.33 6.90 -18.40
N LEU A 15 7.05 7.48 -19.35
CA LEU A 15 6.68 7.57 -20.75
C LEU A 15 7.86 7.04 -21.57
N ASN A 16 7.65 5.96 -22.32
CA ASN A 16 8.68 5.26 -23.08
C ASN A 16 9.88 4.85 -22.19
N GLY A 17 9.58 4.22 -21.05
CA GLY A 17 10.56 3.73 -20.09
C GLY A 17 11.32 4.81 -19.31
N THR A 18 11.00 6.09 -19.51
CA THR A 18 11.68 7.20 -18.82
C THR A 18 10.72 7.94 -17.90
N HIS A 19 11.19 8.36 -16.73
CA HIS A 19 10.41 9.17 -15.80
C HIS A 19 9.74 10.37 -16.48
N ALA A 20 8.46 10.58 -16.17
CA ALA A 20 7.72 11.78 -16.57
C ALA A 20 7.00 12.37 -15.36
N SER A 21 7.12 13.68 -15.16
CA SER A 21 6.41 14.37 -14.07
C SER A 21 4.90 14.18 -14.20
N ALA A 22 4.28 13.69 -13.13
CA ALA A 22 2.84 13.45 -13.04
C ALA A 22 2.01 14.70 -13.31
N ARG A 23 2.50 15.90 -12.95
CA ARG A 23 1.82 17.19 -13.18
C ARG A 23 1.51 17.49 -14.65
N ARG A 24 2.23 16.86 -15.58
CA ARG A 24 1.97 16.98 -17.02
C ARG A 24 0.64 16.33 -17.43
N PHE A 25 0.14 15.40 -16.63
CA PHE A 25 -1.00 14.53 -16.98
C PHE A 25 -2.16 14.69 -16.00
N PHE A 26 -1.85 14.82 -14.70
CA PHE A 26 -2.86 14.82 -13.64
C PHE A 26 -2.94 16.17 -12.92
N LYS A 27 -4.14 16.51 -12.45
CA LYS A 27 -4.39 17.72 -11.65
C LYS A 27 -4.28 17.39 -10.17
N SER A 28 -3.92 18.36 -9.35
CA SER A 28 -4.02 18.21 -7.89
C SER A 28 -5.47 17.96 -7.45
N ASN A 29 -5.66 17.28 -6.32
CA ASN A 29 -6.97 17.03 -5.68
C ASN A 29 -7.99 16.21 -6.52
N SER A 30 -7.57 15.46 -7.53
CA SER A 30 -8.40 14.45 -8.20
C SER A 30 -8.16 13.04 -7.67
N SER A 31 -9.08 12.11 -7.98
CA SER A 31 -8.96 10.70 -7.63
C SER A 31 -7.69 10.05 -8.18
N PHE A 32 -7.22 10.48 -9.36
CA PHE A 32 -5.87 10.25 -9.85
C PHE A 32 -5.22 11.63 -9.99
N GLY A 33 -4.36 12.00 -9.06
CA GLY A 33 -3.87 13.36 -8.93
C GLY A 33 -2.39 13.43 -8.58
N LEU A 34 -2.02 14.51 -7.91
CA LEU A 34 -0.67 14.76 -7.38
C LEU A 34 -0.74 14.83 -5.86
N ASP A 35 0.33 14.44 -5.17
CA ASP A 35 0.58 14.86 -3.79
C ASP A 35 1.23 16.28 -3.79
N GLY A 36 1.96 16.67 -2.74
CA GLY A 36 2.79 17.86 -2.67
C GLY A 36 4.03 17.82 -3.57
N CYS A 37 4.29 16.69 -4.25
CA CYS A 37 5.36 16.53 -5.23
C CYS A 37 4.78 16.47 -6.65
N ASP A 38 5.32 17.26 -7.57
CA ASP A 38 4.87 17.28 -8.98
C ASP A 38 5.35 16.05 -9.78
N SER A 39 6.30 15.28 -9.25
CA SER A 39 6.94 14.16 -9.96
C SER A 39 6.20 12.84 -9.79
N THR A 40 5.52 12.62 -8.66
CA THR A 40 4.75 11.40 -8.38
C THR A 40 3.25 11.68 -8.50
N ALA A 41 2.50 10.65 -8.89
CA ALA A 41 1.05 10.71 -8.87
C ALA A 41 0.53 10.09 -7.56
N GLU A 42 -0.67 10.48 -7.12
CA GLU A 42 -1.34 9.95 -5.93
C GLU A 42 -2.77 9.55 -6.25
N LEU A 43 -3.17 8.35 -5.81
CA LEU A 43 -4.53 7.85 -5.95
C LEU A 43 -5.35 8.17 -4.71
N ARG A 44 -6.64 8.52 -4.88
CA ARG A 44 -7.56 8.86 -3.78
C ARG A 44 -8.89 8.10 -3.96
N PRO A 45 -8.95 6.81 -3.58
CA PRO A 45 -10.16 5.97 -3.64
C PRO A 45 -11.26 6.34 -2.64
N GLY A 46 -11.03 7.32 -1.76
CA GLY A 46 -11.92 7.63 -0.65
C GLY A 46 -11.75 6.62 0.48
N TYR A 47 -12.85 6.18 1.09
CA TYR A 47 -12.84 5.21 2.18
C TYR A 47 -13.82 4.06 1.95
N SER A 48 -13.64 2.99 2.70
CA SER A 48 -14.50 1.81 2.73
C SER A 48 -14.41 1.13 4.09
N GLU A 49 -15.41 0.33 4.43
CA GLU A 49 -15.23 -0.68 5.48
C GLU A 49 -14.47 -1.88 4.92
N SER A 50 -14.72 -2.27 3.67
CA SER A 50 -14.13 -3.46 3.05
C SER A 50 -12.78 -3.18 2.36
N PRO A 51 -11.70 -3.92 2.69
CA PRO A 51 -10.44 -3.91 1.95
C PRO A 51 -10.62 -4.30 0.48
N LEU A 52 -11.53 -5.23 0.22
CA LEU A 52 -11.85 -5.68 -1.13
C LEU A 52 -12.47 -4.54 -1.94
N ASP A 53 -13.43 -3.83 -1.36
CA ASP A 53 -14.10 -2.70 -2.02
C ASP A 53 -13.12 -1.54 -2.25
N LEU A 54 -12.25 -1.25 -1.28
CA LEU A 54 -11.25 -0.20 -1.44
C LEU A 54 -10.24 -0.57 -2.54
N THR A 55 -9.83 -1.85 -2.62
CA THR A 55 -9.00 -2.37 -3.71
C THR A 55 -9.69 -2.22 -5.08
N ALA A 56 -10.99 -2.53 -5.16
CA ALA A 56 -11.77 -2.35 -6.38
C ALA A 56 -11.85 -0.87 -6.80
N LYS A 57 -12.03 0.05 -5.86
CA LYS A 57 -12.01 1.51 -6.14
C LYS A 57 -10.65 1.96 -6.69
N ILE A 58 -9.56 1.43 -6.15
CA ILE A 58 -8.20 1.70 -6.65
C ILE A 58 -8.05 1.23 -8.09
N ARG A 59 -8.53 0.02 -8.42
CA ARG A 59 -8.54 -0.49 -9.80
C ARG A 59 -9.25 0.47 -10.75
N LEU A 60 -10.44 0.95 -10.37
CA LEU A 60 -11.22 1.88 -11.22
C LEU A 60 -10.48 3.20 -11.47
N ILE A 61 -9.75 3.70 -10.48
CA ILE A 61 -8.93 4.89 -10.63
C ILE A 61 -7.76 4.63 -11.59
N LEU A 62 -7.03 3.53 -11.40
CA LEU A 62 -5.94 3.12 -12.28
C LEU A 62 -6.41 2.96 -13.74
N GLU A 63 -7.55 2.31 -13.93
CA GLU A 63 -8.19 2.14 -15.24
C GLU A 63 -8.55 3.48 -15.88
N SER A 64 -9.17 4.40 -15.13
CA SER A 64 -9.49 5.75 -15.62
C SER A 64 -8.24 6.54 -16.01
N GLY A 65 -7.18 6.45 -15.21
CA GLY A 65 -5.88 7.05 -15.52
C GLY A 65 -5.27 6.48 -16.80
N HIS A 66 -5.30 5.16 -16.95
CA HIS A 66 -4.79 4.47 -18.13
C HIS A 66 -5.61 4.78 -19.39
N GLN A 67 -6.94 4.78 -19.32
CA GLN A 67 -7.80 5.15 -20.45
C GLN A 67 -7.55 6.58 -20.94
N ARG A 68 -7.24 7.49 -20.02
CA ARG A 68 -6.96 8.89 -20.35
C ARG A 68 -5.58 9.09 -20.97
N TYR A 69 -4.59 8.32 -20.51
CA TYR A 69 -3.20 8.40 -20.95
C TYR A 69 -2.65 6.99 -21.18
N PRO A 70 -3.08 6.30 -22.25
CA PRO A 70 -2.72 4.91 -22.49
C PRO A 70 -1.22 4.73 -22.71
N GLU A 71 -0.52 5.77 -23.17
CA GLU A 71 0.92 5.80 -23.43
C GLU A 71 1.78 5.70 -22.16
N LEU A 72 1.21 5.93 -20.97
CA LEU A 72 1.94 5.94 -19.71
C LEU A 72 2.12 4.55 -19.12
N GLU A 73 3.21 4.42 -18.38
CA GLU A 73 3.51 3.29 -17.50
C GLU A 73 3.38 3.76 -16.06
N PHE A 74 2.76 2.94 -15.21
CA PHE A 74 2.60 3.23 -13.79
C PHE A 74 3.52 2.33 -12.99
N ILE A 75 4.32 2.92 -12.10
CA ILE A 75 5.38 2.20 -11.39
C ILE A 75 5.16 2.33 -9.88
N SER A 76 5.12 1.20 -9.18
CA SER A 76 4.98 1.12 -7.72
C SER A 76 6.35 0.86 -7.08
N GLY A 77 6.44 0.98 -5.75
CA GLY A 77 7.66 0.66 -5.00
C GLY A 77 7.93 1.69 -3.91
N HIS A 78 9.18 1.72 -3.43
CA HIS A 78 9.61 2.68 -2.40
C HIS A 78 10.37 3.85 -3.02
N MET A 79 11.23 3.56 -3.99
CA MET A 79 12.00 4.56 -4.73
C MET A 79 11.87 4.26 -6.22
N VAL A 80 11.31 5.21 -6.96
CA VAL A 80 11.06 5.07 -8.39
C VAL A 80 11.70 6.24 -9.11
N ASP A 81 12.66 5.94 -10.00
CA ASP A 81 13.36 6.95 -10.81
C ASP A 81 13.96 8.11 -9.99
N GLY A 82 14.43 7.82 -8.78
CA GLY A 82 15.00 8.81 -7.85
C GLY A 82 13.99 9.55 -6.97
N TYR A 83 12.69 9.21 -7.05
CA TYR A 83 11.64 9.79 -6.23
C TYR A 83 11.12 8.80 -5.19
N SER A 84 10.99 9.24 -3.95
CA SER A 84 10.28 8.46 -2.92
C SER A 84 8.80 8.41 -3.24
N VAL A 85 8.23 7.21 -3.14
CA VAL A 85 6.80 6.97 -3.38
C VAL A 85 6.18 6.44 -2.08
N GLY A 86 5.12 7.09 -1.60
CA GLY A 86 4.39 6.72 -0.39
C GLY A 86 3.22 5.76 -0.62
N GLY A 87 2.92 4.89 0.35
CA GLY A 87 1.71 4.06 0.35
C GLY A 87 0.80 4.40 1.51
N HIS A 88 0.40 5.67 1.65
CA HIS A 88 -0.32 6.18 2.82
C HIS A 88 -1.63 5.41 3.06
N ILE A 89 -1.89 5.03 4.32
CA ILE A 89 -3.10 4.29 4.72
C ILE A 89 -3.85 5.09 5.77
N HIS A 90 -5.14 5.29 5.58
CA HIS A 90 -6.01 6.02 6.49
C HIS A 90 -6.83 5.04 7.32
N LEU A 91 -6.86 5.24 8.64
CA LEU A 91 -7.63 4.42 9.57
C LEU A 91 -8.54 5.32 10.39
N SER A 92 -9.83 4.98 10.45
CA SER A 92 -10.79 5.70 11.31
C SER A 92 -10.73 5.24 12.77
N ALA A 93 -9.54 5.26 13.34
CA ALA A 93 -9.25 4.88 14.71
C ALA A 93 -8.40 5.97 15.39
N THR A 94 -8.40 6.00 16.72
CA THR A 94 -7.49 6.87 17.46
C THR A 94 -6.08 6.28 17.39
N PRO A 95 -5.05 7.04 16.99
CA PRO A 95 -3.68 6.53 17.01
C PRO A 95 -3.20 6.41 18.46
N THR A 96 -2.94 5.18 18.89
CA THR A 96 -2.26 4.82 20.13
C THR A 96 -0.84 4.33 19.82
N ASP A 97 0.05 4.38 20.81
CA ASP A 97 1.43 3.89 20.62
C ASP A 97 1.45 2.39 20.27
N GLN A 98 0.55 1.60 20.87
CA GLN A 98 0.41 0.17 20.57
C GLN A 98 -0.05 -0.06 19.13
N LEU A 99 -1.08 0.66 18.66
CA LEU A 99 -1.57 0.53 17.29
C LEU A 99 -0.48 0.88 16.27
N ILE A 100 0.25 1.97 16.50
CA ILE A 100 1.33 2.39 15.62
C ILE A 100 2.47 1.37 15.62
N ALA A 101 2.88 0.86 16.79
CA ALA A 101 3.91 -0.18 16.88
C ALA A 101 3.47 -1.50 16.22
N ASN A 102 2.19 -1.86 16.35
CA ASN A 102 1.62 -3.03 15.69
C ASN A 102 1.60 -2.87 14.16
N LEU A 103 1.23 -1.69 13.64
CA LEU A 103 1.28 -1.41 12.21
C LEU A 103 2.71 -1.46 11.67
N ASP A 104 3.67 -0.89 12.40
CA ASP A 104 5.11 -0.99 12.07
C ASP A 104 5.60 -2.43 12.04
N SER A 105 5.13 -3.25 12.97
CA SER A 105 5.47 -4.66 13.04
C SER A 105 4.87 -5.41 11.85
N VAL A 106 3.56 -5.30 11.64
CA VAL A 106 2.84 -6.10 10.63
C VAL A 106 3.16 -5.65 9.21
N LEU A 107 2.97 -4.37 8.90
CA LEU A 107 3.20 -3.86 7.54
C LEU A 107 4.68 -3.71 7.23
N GLY A 108 5.51 -3.38 8.22
CA GLY A 108 6.97 -3.37 8.05
C GLY A 108 7.51 -4.76 7.72
N THR A 109 7.03 -5.79 8.41
CA THR A 109 7.44 -7.18 8.13
C THR A 109 6.89 -7.71 6.81
N PHE A 110 5.67 -7.32 6.41
CA PHE A 110 5.17 -7.61 5.07
C PHE A 110 6.07 -7.02 3.98
N SER A 111 6.45 -5.75 4.15
CA SER A 111 7.42 -5.07 3.30
C SER A 111 8.79 -5.77 3.31
N ASP A 112 9.29 -6.23 4.46
CA ASP A 112 10.56 -6.98 4.54
C ASP A 112 10.54 -8.30 3.75
N CYS A 113 9.38 -8.97 3.64
CA CYS A 113 9.24 -10.23 2.91
C CYS A 113 9.15 -10.04 1.39
N LEU A 114 8.49 -8.99 0.92
CA LEU A 114 8.14 -8.82 -0.50
C LEU A 114 8.94 -7.75 -1.24
N ASP A 115 9.32 -6.67 -0.56
CA ASP A 115 9.79 -5.47 -1.23
C ASP A 115 11.29 -5.52 -1.45
N ASP A 116 11.71 -4.84 -2.52
CA ASP A 116 13.12 -4.67 -2.85
C ASP A 116 13.88 -3.99 -1.68
N LEU A 117 15.02 -4.57 -1.28
CA LEU A 117 15.78 -4.08 -0.13
C LEU A 117 16.39 -2.70 -0.41
N ASP A 118 16.97 -2.53 -1.60
CA ASP A 118 17.70 -1.31 -1.96
C ASP A 118 16.75 -0.12 -2.07
N GLN A 119 15.58 -0.30 -2.70
CA GLN A 119 14.57 0.77 -2.75
C GLN A 119 14.09 1.17 -1.35
N ARG A 120 13.91 0.20 -0.44
CA ARG A 120 13.48 0.48 0.93
C ARG A 120 14.51 1.26 1.72
N GLU A 121 15.77 0.89 1.61
CA GLU A 121 16.88 1.58 2.27
C GLU A 121 17.02 3.01 1.76
N GLN A 122 17.04 3.20 0.43
CA GLN A 122 17.10 4.53 -0.19
C GLN A 122 15.95 5.44 0.27
N ARG A 123 14.70 4.93 0.33
CA ARG A 123 13.56 5.72 0.82
C ARG A 123 13.75 6.21 2.25
N ARG A 124 14.29 5.34 3.12
CA ARG A 124 14.57 5.65 4.53
C ARG A 124 15.69 6.69 4.66
N GLU A 125 16.72 6.59 3.84
CA GLU A 125 17.82 7.56 3.76
C GLU A 125 17.36 8.94 3.31
N CYS A 126 16.37 9.02 2.41
CA CYS A 126 15.70 10.27 2.02
C CYS A 126 14.77 10.85 3.09
N GLY A 127 14.67 10.21 4.27
CA GLY A 127 13.90 10.70 5.41
C GLY A 127 12.43 10.28 5.44
N TYR A 128 11.97 9.50 4.46
CA TYR A 128 10.61 8.95 4.39
C TYR A 128 10.53 7.53 4.96
N GLY A 129 9.34 7.04 5.28
CA GLY A 129 9.17 5.64 5.72
C GLY A 129 9.77 5.28 7.08
N LYS A 130 10.02 6.28 7.94
CA LYS A 130 10.48 6.04 9.31
C LYS A 130 9.38 5.35 10.12
N LYS A 131 9.74 4.32 10.88
CA LYS A 131 8.83 3.67 11.84
C LYS A 131 8.19 4.71 12.75
N GLY A 132 6.91 4.52 13.06
CA GLY A 132 6.11 5.45 13.84
C GLY A 132 5.62 6.68 13.09
N ALA A 133 5.89 6.82 11.79
CA ALA A 133 5.41 7.95 11.03
C ALA A 133 3.89 7.88 10.81
N TYR A 134 3.16 8.80 11.43
CA TYR A 134 1.74 9.02 11.20
C TYR A 134 1.38 10.52 11.26
N ARG A 135 0.18 10.85 10.79
CA ARG A 135 -0.41 12.19 10.88
C ARG A 135 -1.84 12.09 11.40
N ARG A 136 -2.17 12.86 12.45
CA ARG A 136 -3.54 12.94 12.98
C ARG A 136 -4.47 13.61 11.98
N LYS A 137 -5.70 13.11 11.89
CA LYS A 137 -6.78 13.62 11.03
C LYS A 137 -8.07 13.69 11.85
N GLN A 138 -9.07 14.44 11.39
CA GLN A 138 -10.36 14.55 12.10
C GLN A 138 -11.09 13.20 12.21
N TYR A 139 -10.89 12.32 11.23
CA TYR A 139 -11.49 10.99 11.18
C TYR A 139 -10.64 9.90 11.87
N GLY A 140 -9.43 10.20 12.33
CA GLY A 140 -8.48 9.20 12.87
C GLY A 140 -7.04 9.56 12.56
N PHE A 141 -6.36 8.77 11.74
CA PHE A 141 -4.99 9.07 11.31
C PHE A 141 -4.63 8.52 9.94
N GLU A 142 -3.55 9.06 9.40
CA GLU A 142 -2.84 8.64 8.21
C GLU A 142 -1.52 7.99 8.65
N TYR A 143 -1.35 6.70 8.36
CA TYR A 143 -0.13 5.93 8.56
C TYR A 143 0.77 6.03 7.33
N ARG A 144 2.06 6.35 7.52
CA ARG A 144 2.92 6.88 6.44
C ARG A 144 4.22 6.10 6.20
N VAL A 145 4.32 4.93 6.81
CA VAL A 145 5.55 4.13 6.79
C VAL A 145 5.74 3.36 5.48
N PRO A 146 4.73 2.69 4.90
CA PRO A 146 4.94 1.89 3.69
C PRO A 146 5.32 2.75 2.49
N GLY A 147 6.11 2.17 1.57
CA GLY A 147 6.16 2.62 0.18
C GLY A 147 4.88 2.22 -0.55
N SER A 148 4.81 2.53 -1.83
CA SER A 148 3.65 2.14 -2.65
C SER A 148 3.55 0.63 -2.81
N TRP A 149 2.37 0.12 -2.47
CA TRP A 149 2.00 -1.31 -2.47
C TRP A 149 1.11 -1.68 -3.67
N LEU A 150 1.05 -0.80 -4.68
CA LEU A 150 0.20 -0.90 -5.87
C LEU A 150 0.70 -1.88 -6.94
N LEU A 151 1.67 -2.74 -6.64
CA LEU A 151 2.25 -3.63 -7.65
C LEU A 151 1.20 -4.55 -8.31
N SER A 152 0.24 -5.05 -7.53
CA SER A 152 -0.88 -5.85 -8.02
C SER A 152 -2.13 -5.68 -7.14
N PRO A 153 -3.30 -6.17 -7.59
CA PRO A 153 -4.48 -6.25 -6.75
C PRO A 153 -4.23 -7.04 -5.46
N SER A 154 -3.43 -8.11 -5.52
CA SER A 154 -3.10 -8.94 -4.35
C SER A 154 -2.23 -8.20 -3.33
N THR A 155 -1.16 -7.51 -3.74
CA THR A 155 -0.31 -6.74 -2.79
C THR A 155 -1.09 -5.60 -2.14
N THR A 156 -1.99 -4.99 -2.90
CA THR A 156 -2.91 -3.96 -2.42
C THR A 156 -3.89 -4.52 -1.39
N LEU A 157 -4.60 -5.59 -1.75
CA LEU A 157 -5.61 -6.19 -0.89
C LEU A 157 -5.00 -6.66 0.42
N VAL A 158 -3.83 -7.30 0.36
CA VAL A 158 -3.12 -7.79 1.56
C VAL A 158 -2.71 -6.63 2.45
N THR A 159 -2.11 -5.57 1.89
CA THR A 159 -1.72 -4.39 2.68
C THR A 159 -2.90 -3.77 3.42
N LEU A 160 -4.02 -3.54 2.71
CA LEU A 160 -5.23 -2.97 3.29
C LEU A 160 -5.87 -3.90 4.33
N THR A 161 -5.86 -5.21 4.07
CA THR A 161 -6.37 -6.24 4.98
C THR A 161 -5.55 -6.30 6.27
N LEU A 162 -4.22 -6.34 6.16
CA LEU A 162 -3.31 -6.33 7.31
C LEU A 162 -3.48 -5.07 8.14
N ALA A 163 -3.61 -3.89 7.52
CA ALA A 163 -3.87 -2.64 8.23
C ALA A 163 -5.19 -2.68 9.02
N ARG A 164 -6.28 -3.13 8.38
CA ARG A 164 -7.61 -3.27 9.00
C ARG A 164 -7.59 -4.27 10.16
N LEU A 165 -7.05 -5.46 9.95
CA LEU A 165 -6.99 -6.50 10.99
C LEU A 165 -6.13 -6.07 12.18
N THR A 166 -5.03 -5.36 11.93
CA THR A 166 -4.18 -4.81 12.98
C THR A 166 -4.95 -3.80 13.85
N ALA A 167 -5.74 -2.92 13.23
CA ALA A 167 -6.55 -1.94 13.95
C ALA A 167 -7.73 -2.57 14.72
N ILE A 168 -8.38 -3.59 14.17
CA ILE A 168 -9.48 -4.29 14.86
C ILE A 168 -8.96 -5.12 16.04
N ASN A 169 -7.74 -5.65 15.92
CA ASN A 169 -7.10 -6.49 16.93
C ASN A 169 -6.00 -5.72 17.70
N GLU A 170 -6.19 -4.42 17.95
CA GLU A 170 -5.17 -3.56 18.58
C GLU A 170 -4.63 -4.12 19.92
N MET A 171 -5.47 -4.82 20.68
CA MET A 171 -5.10 -5.43 21.97
C MET A 171 -4.08 -6.58 21.83
N VAL A 172 -3.86 -7.11 20.63
CA VAL A 172 -2.83 -8.13 20.37
C VAL A 172 -1.48 -7.45 20.22
N ASP A 173 -0.48 -7.87 20.99
CA ASP A 173 0.88 -7.33 20.89
C ASP A 173 1.68 -8.00 19.76
N PHE A 174 1.36 -7.62 18.51
CA PHE A 174 2.04 -8.12 17.33
C PHE A 174 3.53 -7.77 17.30
N ASN A 175 3.95 -6.69 17.96
CA ASN A 175 5.36 -6.32 18.07
C ASN A 175 6.13 -7.37 18.88
N SER A 176 5.60 -7.81 20.02
CA SER A 176 6.22 -8.87 20.82
C SER A 176 6.22 -10.21 20.10
N ILE A 177 5.13 -10.58 19.42
CA ILE A 177 5.05 -11.85 18.67
C ILE A 177 6.06 -11.87 17.51
N ASN A 178 6.18 -10.77 16.77
CA ASN A 178 7.08 -10.66 15.62
C ASN A 178 8.55 -10.82 16.02
N LYS A 179 8.97 -10.26 17.16
CA LYS A 179 10.35 -10.39 17.67
C LYS A 179 10.78 -11.84 17.94
N LEU A 180 9.84 -12.76 18.11
CA LEU A 180 10.10 -14.16 18.40
C LEU A 180 10.22 -15.03 17.15
N LYS A 181 9.98 -14.46 15.95
CA LYS A 181 9.84 -15.21 14.70
C LYS A 181 10.65 -14.59 13.58
N GLN A 182 10.97 -15.39 12.57
CA GLN A 182 11.47 -14.85 11.30
C GLN A 182 10.35 -14.07 10.59
N PRO A 183 10.66 -13.00 9.82
CA PRO A 183 9.68 -12.13 9.17
C PRO A 183 8.50 -12.86 8.50
N CYS A 184 8.79 -13.79 7.59
CA CYS A 184 7.71 -14.46 6.83
C CYS A 184 7.03 -15.56 7.65
N GLU A 185 7.69 -16.10 8.69
CA GLU A 185 7.05 -17.03 9.63
C GLU A 185 6.04 -16.31 10.52
N PHE A 186 6.37 -15.09 10.98
CA PHE A 186 5.44 -14.23 11.69
C PHE A 186 4.17 -14.01 10.88
N LEU A 187 4.30 -13.58 9.62
CA LEU A 187 3.15 -13.34 8.73
C LEU A 187 2.35 -14.61 8.42
N ARG A 188 3.01 -15.76 8.23
CA ARG A 188 2.29 -17.04 8.05
C ARG A 188 1.44 -17.39 9.27
N SER A 189 1.93 -17.07 10.48
CA SER A 189 1.18 -17.25 11.72
C SER A 189 0.25 -16.09 12.08
N PHE A 190 0.20 -15.01 11.28
CA PHE A 190 -0.54 -13.79 11.64
C PHE A 190 -2.01 -14.09 11.95
N GLN A 191 -2.67 -14.87 11.08
CA GLN A 191 -4.08 -15.21 11.22
C GLN A 191 -4.40 -15.94 12.53
N SER A 192 -3.52 -16.82 13.02
CA SER A 192 -3.76 -17.58 14.25
C SER A 192 -3.68 -16.74 15.53
N ASN A 193 -3.16 -15.50 15.42
CA ASN A 193 -3.05 -14.58 16.54
C ASN A 193 -4.20 -13.56 16.59
N LEU A 194 -5.17 -13.64 15.66
CA LEU A 194 -6.31 -12.71 15.59
C LEU A 194 -7.47 -13.20 16.45
N HIS A 195 -8.10 -12.27 17.17
CA HIS A 195 -9.34 -12.55 17.92
C HIS A 195 -10.59 -12.33 17.07
N THR A 196 -10.54 -11.40 16.12
CA THR A 196 -11.65 -11.05 15.23
C THR A 196 -11.17 -10.95 13.80
N ILE A 197 -11.84 -11.68 12.91
CA ILE A 197 -11.59 -11.67 11.47
C ILE A 197 -12.93 -11.42 10.77
N PRO A 198 -13.19 -10.20 10.31
CA PRO A 198 -14.33 -9.90 9.44
C PRO A 198 -14.28 -10.70 8.13
N ASP A 199 -15.45 -11.05 7.57
CA ASP A 199 -15.54 -11.87 6.35
C ASP A 199 -14.85 -11.20 5.15
N ASP A 200 -14.92 -9.87 5.06
CA ASP A 200 -14.27 -9.04 4.03
C ASP A 200 -12.72 -9.05 4.09
N CYS A 201 -12.14 -9.64 5.13
CA CYS A 201 -10.69 -9.82 5.28
C CYS A 201 -10.20 -11.22 4.85
N GLN A 202 -11.09 -12.19 4.63
CA GLN A 202 -10.69 -13.58 4.36
C GLN A 202 -9.91 -13.71 3.04
N GLU A 203 -10.37 -13.05 1.97
CA GLU A 203 -9.66 -13.05 0.68
C GLU A 203 -8.26 -12.44 0.81
N GLY A 204 -8.11 -11.36 1.58
CA GLY A 204 -6.79 -10.77 1.82
C GLY A 204 -5.86 -11.71 2.58
N LEU A 205 -6.36 -12.48 3.55
CA LEU A 205 -5.55 -13.48 4.24
C LEU A 205 -5.16 -14.66 3.33
N LEU A 206 -6.05 -15.07 2.42
CA LEU A 206 -5.72 -16.06 1.39
C LEU A 206 -4.60 -15.55 0.46
N GLN A 207 -4.75 -14.33 -0.06
CA GLN A 207 -3.74 -13.70 -0.92
C GLN A 207 -2.40 -13.51 -0.19
N LEU A 208 -2.40 -13.24 1.11
CA LEU A 208 -1.18 -13.17 1.92
C LEU A 208 -0.41 -14.50 1.86
N GLN A 209 -1.10 -15.64 2.07
CA GLN A 209 -0.45 -16.95 2.02
C GLN A 209 0.11 -17.25 0.61
N LEU A 210 -0.60 -16.87 -0.44
CA LEU A 210 -0.13 -17.04 -1.82
C LEU A 210 1.13 -16.21 -2.09
N LEU A 211 1.15 -14.94 -1.67
CA LEU A 211 2.30 -14.05 -1.84
C LEU A 211 3.53 -14.56 -1.07
N LEU A 212 3.36 -15.05 0.16
CA LEU A 212 4.46 -15.57 0.99
C LEU A 212 5.06 -16.90 0.48
N ASN A 213 4.40 -17.56 -0.47
CA ASN A 213 4.84 -18.80 -1.10
C ASN A 213 5.29 -18.59 -2.55
N SER A 214 5.22 -17.36 -3.06
CA SER A 214 5.62 -16.99 -4.42
C SER A 214 7.04 -16.44 -4.47
N ASN A 215 7.60 -16.34 -5.68
CA ASN A 215 8.84 -15.61 -5.90
C ASN A 215 8.65 -14.13 -5.58
N ARG A 216 9.75 -13.46 -5.19
CA ARG A 216 9.72 -12.02 -4.93
C ARG A 216 9.23 -11.27 -6.16
N PRO A 217 8.30 -10.32 -5.97
CA PRO A 217 7.84 -9.48 -7.05
C PRO A 217 8.97 -8.63 -7.65
N ASN A 218 8.94 -8.40 -8.96
CA ASN A 218 9.75 -7.35 -9.58
C ASN A 218 9.02 -6.02 -9.43
N TRP A 219 9.59 -5.08 -8.68
CA TRP A 219 9.02 -3.76 -8.42
C TRP A 219 9.34 -2.73 -9.51
N ASP A 220 10.28 -3.02 -10.42
CA ASP A 220 10.65 -2.15 -11.53
C ASP A 220 9.88 -2.50 -12.82
N VAL A 221 8.56 -2.66 -12.70
CA VAL A 221 7.69 -3.01 -13.83
C VAL A 221 6.50 -2.06 -13.90
N ASN A 222 5.98 -1.89 -15.12
CA ASN A 222 4.65 -1.30 -15.29
C ASN A 222 3.61 -2.19 -14.58
N ILE A 223 2.89 -1.62 -13.62
CA ILE A 223 1.92 -2.37 -12.81
C ILE A 223 0.66 -2.72 -13.58
N LEU A 224 0.33 -1.99 -14.65
CA LEU A 224 -0.95 -2.11 -15.37
C LEU A 224 -1.29 -3.57 -15.78
N PRO A 225 -0.38 -4.36 -16.38
CA PRO A 225 -0.58 -5.79 -16.63
C PRO A 225 -0.97 -6.61 -15.39
N ASN A 226 -0.35 -6.36 -14.23
CA ASN A 226 -0.65 -7.07 -12.98
C ASN A 226 -2.06 -6.77 -12.47
N TRP A 227 -2.59 -5.59 -12.82
CA TRP A 227 -3.97 -5.20 -12.57
C TRP A 227 -4.93 -5.68 -13.67
N GLY A 228 -4.47 -6.43 -14.67
CA GLY A 228 -5.28 -6.82 -15.82
C GLY A 228 -5.78 -5.62 -16.64
N LEU A 229 -5.00 -4.53 -16.64
CA LEU A 229 -5.22 -3.34 -17.44
C LEU A 229 -4.22 -3.38 -18.59
N TRP A 230 -4.69 -3.78 -19.77
CA TRP A 230 -3.89 -3.92 -20.97
C TRP A 230 -4.13 -2.74 -21.89
N ARG A 231 -3.12 -2.41 -22.71
CA ARG A 231 -3.41 -1.72 -23.96
C ARG A 231 -4.08 -2.74 -24.87
N ASP A 232 -5.33 -2.50 -25.24
CA ASP A 232 -5.82 -3.10 -26.48
C ASP A 232 -4.87 -2.64 -27.59
N ALA A 233 -4.30 -3.60 -28.32
CA ALA A 233 -3.52 -3.27 -29.51
C ALA A 233 -4.47 -2.57 -30.48
N ALA A 234 -4.24 -1.28 -30.68
CA ALA A 234 -4.88 -0.51 -31.75
C ALA A 234 -4.46 -1.04 -33.13
#